data_AF-A0A6J7UZ68-F1
#
_entry.id   AF-A0A6J7UZ68-F1
#
_cell.length_a   1.000
_cell.length_b   1.000
_cell.length_c   1.000
_cell.angle_alpha   90.00
_cell.angle_beta   90.00
_cell.angle_gamma   90.00
#
_symmetry.space_group_name_H-M   'P 1'
#
loop_
_entity.id
_entity.type
_entity.pdbx_description
1 polymer ?
#
loop_
_entity_poly.entity_id
_entity_poly.type
_entity_poly.pdbx_seq_one_letter_code
_entity_poly.pdbx_strand_id
1 'polypeptide(L)'
;MSPAPIILLVALFSSTRARLFAEVGVIFLLVASFAGALAFPSHGDSVGEPLWVGSFLTFASISAVLAGVVILDGLRNKLASTGFHFRHILAGLVVASTLMYAGTAVTWTLTTGANSPVRANQESVLPPFLALNPGVKTLVIRAAEGVNSQTLNFYISRGSDARLGDPDTAPTSPLAIDLAVRQIVDGSGLASSKVLSAYGIKYVFMKNPIDKQFVHAIDGLGGFVRNSATDAGIVWRVDGVSERLVFTSASGKSTGILADPKGTRTFSPGAGILSLAEHFDASWEIIQDGKKLPKKQNEYGLPEFAVTNVGEFSLTHDGTARRGMLALQSLIVMGVVVMATPARRRRSEMSVEELT
;
A
#
# COMPACT_ATOMS: atom_id res chain seq x y z
N MET A 1 0.04 13.69 -24.14
CA MET A 1 -0.76 14.46 -23.15
C MET A 1 -2.23 14.26 -23.47
N SER A 2 -3.08 14.03 -22.47
CA SER A 2 -4.51 13.83 -22.69
C SER A 2 -5.18 15.13 -23.19
N PRO A 3 -6.14 15.07 -24.14
CA PRO A 3 -6.90 16.24 -24.58
C PRO A 3 -7.93 16.72 -23.54
N ALA A 4 -8.21 15.92 -22.50
CA ALA A 4 -9.20 16.22 -21.46
C ALA A 4 -9.07 17.61 -20.80
N PRO A 5 -7.89 18.06 -20.32
CA PRO A 5 -7.74 19.39 -19.74
C PRO A 5 -8.08 20.53 -20.71
N ILE A 6 -7.72 20.39 -21.99
CA ILE A 6 -8.01 21.40 -23.02
C ILE A 6 -9.52 21.47 -23.27
N ILE A 7 -10.18 20.32 -23.38
CA ILE A 7 -11.65 20.26 -23.58
C ILE A 7 -12.38 20.88 -22.39
N LEU A 8 -11.95 20.58 -21.16
CA LEU A 8 -12.54 21.16 -19.94
C LEU A 8 -12.34 22.68 -19.88
N LEU A 9 -11.16 23.18 -20.24
CA LEU A 9 -10.86 24.61 -20.24
C LEU A 9 -11.70 25.35 -21.30
N VAL A 10 -11.83 24.80 -22.51
CA VAL A 10 -12.71 25.37 -23.55
C VAL A 10 -14.18 25.32 -23.11
N ALA A 11 -14.59 24.24 -22.44
CA ALA A 11 -15.97 24.06 -21.98
C ALA A 11 -16.37 25.01 -20.85
N LEU A 12 -15.43 25.44 -20.00
CA LEU A 12 -15.65 26.45 -18.95
C LEU A 12 -16.17 27.79 -19.50
N PHE A 13 -15.68 28.20 -20.67
CA PHE A 13 -16.08 29.45 -21.34
C PHE A 13 -17.31 29.30 -22.26
N SER A 14 -17.92 28.11 -22.31
CA SER A 14 -19.12 27.87 -23.09
C SER A 14 -20.36 28.39 -22.39
N SER A 15 -21.28 29.01 -23.13
CA SER A 15 -22.60 29.44 -22.61
C SER A 15 -23.64 28.31 -22.55
N THR A 16 -23.24 27.07 -22.85
CA THR A 16 -24.13 25.90 -22.90
C THR A 16 -24.07 25.07 -21.62
N ARG A 17 -24.90 24.01 -21.53
CA ARG A 17 -24.82 23.00 -20.46
C ARG A 17 -23.44 22.34 -20.33
N ALA A 18 -22.55 22.48 -21.32
CA ALA A 18 -21.16 22.04 -21.24
C ALA A 18 -20.40 22.64 -20.06
N ARG A 19 -20.76 23.87 -19.62
CA ARG A 19 -20.12 24.53 -18.48
C ARG A 19 -20.29 23.77 -17.16
N LEU A 20 -21.48 23.22 -16.90
CA LEU A 20 -21.75 22.43 -15.69
C LEU A 20 -20.85 21.18 -15.62
N PHE A 21 -20.71 20.47 -16.74
CA PHE A 21 -19.82 19.31 -16.82
C PHE A 21 -18.35 19.70 -16.70
N ALA A 22 -17.98 20.86 -17.26
CA ALA A 22 -16.62 21.40 -17.17
C ALA A 22 -16.23 21.77 -15.73
N GLU A 23 -17.12 22.44 -14.98
CA GLU A 23 -16.89 22.81 -13.59
C GLU A 23 -16.62 21.57 -12.72
N VAL A 24 -17.45 20.53 -12.86
CA VAL A 24 -17.23 19.25 -12.17
C VAL A 24 -15.90 18.61 -12.57
N GLY A 25 -15.59 18.55 -13.87
CA GLY A 25 -14.36 17.95 -14.37
C GLY A 25 -13.10 18.68 -13.90
N VAL A 26 -13.14 20.02 -13.84
CA VAL A 26 -12.04 20.86 -13.36
C VAL A 26 -11.83 20.70 -11.86
N ILE A 27 -12.89 20.60 -11.06
CA ILE A 27 -12.77 20.29 -9.62
C ILE A 27 -12.03 18.96 -9.43
N PHE A 28 -12.45 17.90 -10.12
CA PHE A 28 -11.77 16.60 -10.04
C PHE A 28 -10.30 16.67 -10.51
N LEU A 29 -10.01 17.46 -11.55
CA LEU A 29 -8.65 17.65 -12.05
C LEU A 29 -7.77 18.41 -11.04
N LEU A 30 -8.30 19.44 -10.38
CA LEU A 30 -7.61 20.16 -9.31
C LEU A 30 -7.37 19.28 -8.09
N VAL A 31 -8.38 18.50 -7.66
CA VAL A 31 -8.24 17.53 -6.57
C VAL A 31 -7.19 16.47 -6.93
N ALA A 32 -7.19 15.95 -8.16
CA ALA A 32 -6.16 15.04 -8.65
C ALA A 32 -4.77 15.69 -8.61
N SER A 33 -4.63 16.93 -9.09
CA SER A 33 -3.35 17.64 -9.09
C SER A 33 -2.85 17.90 -7.67
N PHE A 34 -3.75 18.24 -6.75
CA PHE A 34 -3.41 18.47 -5.34
C PHE A 34 -3.01 17.17 -4.65
N ALA A 35 -3.82 16.11 -4.78
CA ALA A 35 -3.53 14.81 -4.19
C ALA A 35 -2.24 14.20 -4.75
N GLY A 36 -1.98 14.36 -6.05
CA GLY A 36 -0.76 13.87 -6.69
C GLY A 36 0.50 14.64 -6.30
N ALA A 37 0.36 15.85 -5.74
CA ALA A 37 1.47 16.59 -5.16
C ALA A 37 1.79 16.13 -3.73
N LEU A 38 0.90 15.36 -3.08
CA LEU A 38 1.17 14.76 -1.79
C LEU A 38 1.95 13.46 -1.99
N ALA A 39 3.08 13.35 -1.31
CA ALA A 39 3.93 12.16 -1.33
C ALA A 39 3.94 11.48 0.05
N PHE A 40 3.76 10.17 0.07
CA PHE A 40 3.79 9.36 1.28
C PHE A 40 4.83 8.23 1.16
N PRO A 41 5.48 7.83 2.25
CA PRO A 41 6.37 6.67 2.23
C PRO A 41 5.61 5.42 1.80
N SER A 42 6.05 4.79 0.70
CA SER A 42 5.51 3.53 0.20
C SER A 42 6.31 2.34 0.74
N HIS A 43 5.86 1.11 0.47
CA HIS A 43 6.49 -0.11 0.93
C HIS A 43 7.98 -0.20 0.59
N GLY A 44 8.81 -0.06 1.62
CA GLY A 44 10.25 -0.25 1.48
C GLY A 44 10.94 0.82 0.67
N ASP A 45 10.35 2.01 0.58
CA ASP A 45 11.04 3.19 0.11
C ASP A 45 10.82 4.34 1.10
N SER A 46 11.92 4.92 1.56
CA SER A 46 11.89 6.15 2.36
C SER A 46 11.63 7.38 1.48
N VAL A 47 11.74 7.25 0.16
CA VAL A 47 11.33 8.28 -0.80
C VAL A 47 9.81 8.24 -0.92
N GLY A 48 9.17 9.40 -0.71
CA GLY A 48 7.73 9.51 -0.81
C GLY A 48 7.25 9.28 -2.25
N GLU A 49 6.32 8.34 -2.42
CA GLU A 49 5.62 8.12 -3.69
C GLU A 49 4.35 8.99 -3.73
N PRO A 50 4.00 9.59 -4.88
CA PRO A 50 2.80 10.39 -5.02
C PRO A 50 1.55 9.51 -4.86
N LEU A 51 0.49 10.06 -4.26
CA LEU A 51 -0.78 9.35 -4.15
C LEU A 51 -1.31 8.94 -5.54
N TRP A 52 -1.89 7.74 -5.61
CA TRP A 52 -2.56 7.30 -6.83
C TRP A 52 -3.83 8.12 -7.09
N VAL A 53 -3.76 8.98 -8.09
CA VAL A 53 -4.82 9.93 -8.48
C VAL A 53 -5.73 9.42 -9.59
N GLY A 54 -5.59 8.14 -9.96
CA GLY A 54 -6.30 7.53 -11.09
C GLY A 54 -7.82 7.65 -10.98
N SER A 55 -8.41 7.42 -9.80
CA SER A 55 -9.85 7.60 -9.59
C SER A 55 -10.32 9.01 -9.94
N PHE A 56 -9.64 10.05 -9.47
CA PHE A 56 -10.01 11.44 -9.76
C PHE A 56 -9.83 11.78 -11.24
N LEU A 57 -8.77 11.27 -11.87
CA LEU A 57 -8.52 11.40 -13.31
C LEU A 57 -9.61 10.73 -14.16
N THR A 58 -10.18 9.60 -13.71
CA THR A 58 -11.28 8.93 -14.44
C THR A 58 -12.54 9.78 -14.46
N PHE A 59 -12.94 10.35 -13.32
CA PHE A 59 -14.07 11.27 -13.25
C PHE A 59 -13.83 12.55 -14.06
N ALA A 60 -12.64 13.13 -13.98
CA ALA A 60 -12.27 14.28 -14.82
C ALA A 60 -12.36 13.94 -16.32
N SER A 61 -11.95 12.73 -16.72
CA SER A 61 -12.01 12.27 -18.11
C SER A 61 -13.45 12.04 -18.59
N ILE A 62 -14.32 11.43 -17.76
CA ILE A 62 -15.74 11.25 -18.08
C ILE A 62 -16.42 12.61 -18.25
N SER A 63 -16.18 13.55 -17.34
CA SER A 63 -16.69 14.92 -17.45
C SER A 63 -16.20 15.63 -18.71
N ALA A 64 -14.92 15.44 -19.09
CA ALA A 64 -14.37 16.01 -20.32
C ALA A 64 -15.06 15.44 -21.57
N VAL A 65 -15.33 14.13 -21.60
CA VAL A 65 -16.06 13.49 -22.71
C VAL A 65 -17.48 14.04 -22.81
N LEU A 66 -18.22 14.14 -21.69
CA LEU A 66 -19.58 14.69 -21.67
C LEU A 66 -19.62 16.14 -22.14
N ALA A 67 -18.69 16.98 -21.66
CA ALA A 67 -18.57 18.36 -22.10
C ALA A 67 -18.24 18.45 -23.60
N GLY A 68 -17.33 17.59 -24.08
CA GLY A 68 -16.95 17.50 -25.49
C GLY A 68 -18.14 17.14 -26.39
N VAL A 69 -18.96 16.17 -26.00
CA VAL A 69 -20.16 15.77 -26.76
C VAL A 69 -21.14 16.94 -26.89
N VAL A 70 -21.41 17.68 -25.81
CA VAL A 70 -22.33 18.84 -25.86
C VAL A 70 -21.78 19.96 -26.74
N ILE A 71 -20.47 20.22 -26.70
CA ILE A 71 -19.82 21.22 -27.54
C ILE A 71 -19.88 20.81 -29.01
N LEU A 72 -19.55 19.56 -29.32
CA LEU A 72 -19.53 19.02 -30.67
C LEU A 72 -20.92 18.99 -31.31
N ASP A 73 -21.97 18.68 -30.54
CA ASP A 73 -23.35 18.71 -31.02
C ASP A 73 -23.78 20.14 -31.38
N GLY A 74 -23.45 21.12 -30.53
CA GLY A 74 -23.65 22.54 -30.83
C GLY A 74 -22.82 23.04 -32.03
N LEU A 75 -21.60 22.53 -32.19
CA LEU A 75 -20.74 22.85 -33.33
C LEU A 75 -21.31 22.28 -34.62
N ARG A 76 -21.74 21.02 -34.62
CA ARG A 76 -22.30 20.31 -35.78
C ARG A 76 -23.46 21.08 -36.40
N ASN A 77 -24.41 21.51 -35.58
CA ASN A 77 -25.58 22.27 -36.05
C ASN A 77 -25.17 23.60 -36.70
N LYS A 78 -24.18 24.31 -36.13
CA LYS A 78 -23.67 25.56 -36.71
C LYS A 78 -22.88 25.32 -37.99
N LEU A 79 -22.02 24.31 -38.03
CA LEU A 79 -21.19 23.97 -39.19
C LEU A 79 -22.04 23.54 -40.39
N ALA A 80 -23.13 22.81 -40.18
CA ALA A 80 -24.04 22.41 -41.26
C ALA A 80 -24.75 23.59 -41.92
N SER A 81 -24.94 24.69 -41.18
CA SER A 81 -25.64 25.89 -41.66
C SER A 81 -24.72 26.96 -42.29
N THR A 82 -23.40 26.75 -42.29
CA THR A 82 -22.41 27.73 -42.75
C THR A 82 -21.48 27.13 -43.80
N GLY A 83 -21.09 27.94 -44.80
CA GLY A 83 -20.07 27.56 -45.77
C GLY A 83 -18.67 27.40 -45.16
N PHE A 84 -17.68 27.07 -46.00
CA PHE A 84 -16.33 26.77 -45.55
C PHE A 84 -15.68 27.96 -44.81
N HIS A 85 -15.39 27.78 -43.52
CA HIS A 85 -14.88 28.82 -42.63
C HIS A 85 -13.77 28.27 -41.71
N PHE A 86 -13.04 29.13 -41.00
CA PHE A 86 -11.98 28.71 -40.05
C PHE A 86 -12.48 27.68 -39.01
N ARG A 87 -13.79 27.65 -38.72
CA ARG A 87 -14.43 26.71 -37.80
C ARG A 87 -14.35 25.26 -38.30
N HIS A 88 -14.33 25.02 -39.61
CA HIS A 88 -14.11 23.68 -40.16
C HIS A 88 -12.66 23.23 -40.00
N ILE A 89 -11.70 24.14 -40.17
CA ILE A 89 -10.28 23.85 -39.93
C ILE A 89 -10.04 23.50 -38.46
N LEU A 90 -10.65 24.27 -37.55
CA LEU A 90 -10.56 24.02 -36.11
C LEU A 90 -11.18 22.66 -35.73
N ALA A 91 -12.36 22.34 -36.29
CA ALA A 91 -13.00 21.04 -36.06
C ALA A 91 -12.15 19.89 -36.61
N GLY A 92 -11.53 20.05 -37.78
CA GLY A 92 -10.60 19.09 -38.36
C GLY A 92 -9.38 18.84 -37.47
N LEU A 93 -8.81 19.89 -36.86
CA LEU A 93 -7.71 19.78 -35.90
C LEU A 93 -8.11 19.00 -34.64
N VAL A 94 -9.31 19.23 -34.10
CA VAL A 94 -9.83 18.47 -32.95
C VAL A 94 -9.98 16.99 -33.29
N VAL A 95 -10.51 16.66 -34.47
CA VAL A 95 -10.62 15.26 -34.92
C VAL A 95 -9.24 14.63 -35.11
N ALA A 96 -8.30 15.33 -35.75
CA ALA A 96 -6.93 14.85 -35.99
C ALA A 96 -6.18 14.57 -34.68
N SER A 97 -6.26 15.49 -33.71
CA SER A 97 -5.66 15.30 -32.38
C SER A 97 -6.30 14.13 -31.61
N THR A 98 -7.61 13.93 -31.73
CA THR A 98 -8.30 12.78 -31.14
C THR A 98 -7.84 11.46 -31.75
N LEU A 99 -7.68 11.39 -33.07
CA LEU A 99 -7.15 10.22 -33.77
C LEU A 99 -5.70 9.93 -33.39
N MET A 100 -4.86 10.96 -33.31
CA MET A 100 -3.48 10.81 -32.83
C MET A 100 -3.41 10.28 -31.40
N TYR A 101 -4.28 10.79 -30.51
CA TYR A 101 -4.37 10.32 -29.13
C TYR A 101 -4.82 8.85 -29.06
N ALA A 102 -5.84 8.47 -29.83
CA ALA A 102 -6.28 7.08 -29.91
C ALA A 102 -5.16 6.15 -30.40
N GLY A 103 -4.43 6.55 -31.44
CA GLY A 103 -3.30 5.79 -31.98
C GLY A 103 -2.14 5.63 -30.98
N THR A 104 -1.81 6.69 -30.24
CA THR A 104 -0.78 6.62 -29.18
C THR A 104 -1.25 5.78 -28.00
N ALA A 105 -2.52 5.86 -27.60
CA ALA A 105 -3.09 5.02 -26.55
C ALA A 105 -3.03 3.54 -26.91
N VAL A 106 -3.45 3.16 -28.13
CA VAL A 106 -3.37 1.77 -28.61
C VAL A 106 -1.92 1.29 -28.65
N THR A 107 -1.02 2.08 -29.23
CA THR A 107 0.42 1.75 -29.28
C THR A 107 1.00 1.54 -27.89
N TRP A 108 0.66 2.42 -26.93
CA TRP A 108 1.11 2.30 -25.56
C TRP A 108 0.56 1.04 -24.89
N THR A 109 -0.73 0.73 -25.05
CA THR A 109 -1.33 -0.47 -24.46
C THR A 109 -0.72 -1.76 -24.98
N LEU A 110 -0.38 -1.83 -26.27
CA LEU A 110 0.20 -3.01 -26.91
C LEU A 110 1.69 -3.20 -26.58
N THR A 111 2.43 -2.13 -26.29
CA THR A 111 3.88 -2.18 -26.08
C THR A 111 4.24 -2.08 -24.60
N THR A 112 4.03 -0.91 -24.00
CA THR A 112 4.46 -0.60 -22.62
C THR A 112 3.40 -0.97 -21.59
N GLY A 113 2.12 -0.89 -21.92
CA GLY A 113 1.00 -1.24 -21.05
C GLY A 113 0.96 -2.72 -20.66
N ALA A 114 1.53 -3.60 -21.49
CA ALA A 114 1.73 -5.01 -21.13
C ALA A 114 2.73 -5.19 -19.95
N ASN A 115 3.61 -4.21 -19.75
CA ASN A 115 4.50 -4.11 -18.59
C ASN A 115 3.90 -3.21 -17.49
N SER A 116 2.58 -3.20 -17.34
CA SER A 116 1.87 -2.49 -16.27
C SER A 116 2.16 -3.10 -14.88
N PRO A 117 2.14 -2.32 -13.80
CA PRO A 117 2.28 -2.81 -12.41
C PRO A 117 1.24 -3.88 -12.03
N VAL A 118 0.08 -3.89 -12.68
CA VAL A 118 -1.01 -4.84 -12.42
C VAL A 118 -0.88 -6.04 -13.36
N ARG A 119 0.15 -6.86 -13.14
CA ARG A 119 0.28 -8.17 -13.82
C ARG A 119 -0.50 -9.24 -13.05
N ALA A 120 -1.20 -10.11 -13.78
CA ALA A 120 -1.84 -11.30 -13.20
C ALA A 120 -0.82 -12.32 -12.67
N ASN A 121 0.43 -12.26 -13.16
CA ASN A 121 1.55 -13.10 -12.75
C ASN A 121 2.67 -12.21 -12.23
N GLN A 122 2.55 -11.76 -10.97
CA GLN A 122 3.64 -11.07 -10.29
C GLN A 122 4.68 -12.10 -9.88
N GLU A 123 5.94 -11.85 -10.24
CA GLU A 123 7.05 -12.65 -9.77
C GLU A 123 7.18 -12.43 -8.25
N SER A 124 7.08 -13.51 -7.48
CA SER A 124 7.12 -13.50 -6.02
C SER A 124 8.32 -12.68 -5.54
N VAL A 125 8.07 -11.65 -4.72
CA VAL A 125 9.14 -10.76 -4.24
C VAL A 125 9.99 -11.49 -3.21
N LEU A 126 9.38 -12.42 -2.47
CA LEU A 126 10.05 -13.32 -1.54
C LEU A 126 10.43 -14.64 -2.22
N PRO A 127 11.63 -15.20 -1.92
CA PRO A 127 11.98 -16.55 -2.31
C PRO A 127 10.95 -17.59 -1.82
N PRO A 128 10.69 -18.66 -2.58
CA PRO A 128 9.70 -19.68 -2.23
C PRO A 128 9.86 -20.27 -0.82
N PHE A 129 11.10 -20.35 -0.31
CA PHE A 129 11.38 -20.86 1.05
C PHE A 129 10.76 -20.00 2.17
N LEU A 130 10.66 -18.68 1.99
CA LEU A 130 10.07 -17.80 2.98
C LEU A 130 8.53 -17.86 2.95
N ALA A 131 7.95 -18.11 1.77
CA ALA A 131 6.51 -18.30 1.62
C ALA A 131 5.99 -19.58 2.33
N LEU A 132 6.85 -20.57 2.55
CA LEU A 132 6.51 -21.80 3.26
C LEU A 132 6.43 -21.64 4.79
N ASN A 133 6.95 -20.53 5.34
CA ASN A 133 6.91 -20.23 6.78
C ASN A 133 6.04 -18.98 7.04
N PRO A 134 4.71 -19.08 6.90
CA PRO A 134 3.82 -17.94 7.07
C PRO A 134 3.90 -17.39 8.50
N GLY A 135 3.88 -16.05 8.64
CA GLY A 135 3.89 -15.37 9.93
C GLY A 135 5.27 -15.05 10.50
N VAL A 136 6.35 -15.47 9.83
CA VAL A 136 7.72 -15.09 10.21
C VAL A 136 8.05 -13.70 9.64
N LYS A 137 8.64 -12.83 10.46
CA LYS A 137 9.13 -11.54 9.96
C LYS A 137 10.48 -11.70 9.27
N THR A 138 10.57 -11.15 8.07
CA THR A 138 11.79 -11.11 7.28
C THR A 138 12.11 -9.67 6.92
N LEU A 139 13.32 -9.23 7.21
CA LEU A 139 13.86 -7.97 6.70
C LEU A 139 14.31 -8.18 5.26
N VAL A 140 13.71 -7.46 4.31
CA VAL A 140 14.09 -7.49 2.91
C VAL A 140 14.88 -6.22 2.57
N ILE A 141 16.08 -6.38 2.03
CA ILE A 141 16.97 -5.30 1.60
C ILE A 141 17.10 -5.38 0.07
N ARG A 142 16.93 -4.24 -0.60
CA ARG A 142 17.08 -4.09 -2.06
C ARG A 142 17.91 -2.85 -2.38
N ALA A 143 18.61 -2.85 -3.50
CA ALA A 143 19.14 -1.62 -4.06
C ALA A 143 17.98 -0.70 -4.47
N ALA A 144 18.08 0.59 -4.19
CA ALA A 144 17.10 1.56 -4.65
C ALA A 144 17.22 1.73 -6.17
N GLU A 145 16.08 1.73 -6.85
CA GLU A 145 16.01 2.00 -8.29
C GLU A 145 16.06 3.53 -8.49
N GLY A 146 17.21 4.08 -8.89
CA GLY A 146 17.38 5.52 -9.07
C GLY A 146 18.79 5.94 -9.52
N VAL A 147 18.95 7.24 -9.81
CA VAL A 147 20.16 7.85 -10.42
C VAL A 147 21.43 7.69 -9.56
N ASN A 148 21.29 7.30 -8.28
CA ASN A 148 22.42 7.03 -7.39
C ASN A 148 22.29 5.63 -6.78
N SER A 149 22.86 4.64 -7.47
CA SER A 149 22.80 3.20 -7.20
C SER A 149 23.47 2.73 -5.90
N GLN A 150 23.78 3.65 -4.98
CA GLN A 150 24.41 3.38 -3.68
C GLN A 150 23.42 3.49 -2.51
N THR A 151 22.15 3.78 -2.76
CA THR A 151 21.13 3.81 -1.72
C THR A 151 20.46 2.44 -1.58
N LEU A 152 20.34 1.95 -0.35
CA LEU A 152 19.68 0.69 -0.02
C LEU A 152 18.31 1.00 0.59
N ASN A 153 17.32 0.30 0.07
CA ASN A 153 15.94 0.34 0.50
C ASN A 153 15.63 -0.94 1.28
N PHE A 154 14.91 -0.83 2.40
CA PHE A 154 14.54 -2.00 3.19
C PHE A 154 13.08 -1.95 3.63
N TYR A 155 12.46 -3.12 3.76
CA TYR A 155 11.15 -3.28 4.37
C TYR A 155 11.06 -4.57 5.18
N ILE A 156 10.07 -4.66 6.05
CA ILE A 156 9.82 -5.84 6.87
C ILE A 156 8.60 -6.56 6.29
N SER A 157 8.81 -7.74 5.72
CA SER A 157 7.73 -8.65 5.34
C SER A 157 7.26 -9.47 6.54
N ARG A 158 5.94 -9.74 6.61
CA ARG A 158 5.31 -10.62 7.62
C ARG A 158 4.95 -12.01 7.06
N GLY A 159 5.79 -12.54 6.17
CA GLY A 159 5.67 -13.91 5.65
C GLY A 159 4.75 -14.08 4.43
N SER A 160 4.25 -12.98 3.87
CA SER A 160 3.59 -12.97 2.57
C SER A 160 4.06 -11.78 1.74
N ASP A 161 4.01 -11.95 0.42
CA ASP A 161 4.16 -10.85 -0.52
C ASP A 161 2.99 -9.85 -0.36
N ALA A 162 3.23 -8.61 -0.80
CA ALA A 162 2.20 -7.58 -0.85
C ALA A 162 1.07 -8.04 -1.79
N ARG A 163 -0.17 -7.98 -1.30
CA ARG A 163 -1.36 -8.35 -2.06
C ARG A 163 -2.19 -7.12 -2.39
N LEU A 164 -2.98 -7.23 -3.46
CA LEU A 164 -3.96 -6.20 -3.77
C LEU A 164 -4.94 -6.03 -2.59
N GLY A 165 -5.04 -4.81 -2.07
CA GLY A 165 -5.85 -4.47 -0.89
C GLY A 165 -5.04 -4.32 0.40
N ASP A 166 -3.74 -4.65 0.40
CA ASP A 166 -2.83 -4.24 1.47
C ASP A 166 -2.64 -2.71 1.46
N PRO A 167 -2.45 -2.07 2.63
CA PRO A 167 -2.31 -0.63 2.72
C PRO A 167 -1.03 -0.18 2.02
N ASP A 168 -1.12 0.68 0.99
CA ASP A 168 0.01 1.11 0.14
C ASP A 168 1.11 1.90 0.89
N THR A 169 0.85 2.28 2.14
CA THR A 169 1.77 2.98 3.03
C THR A 169 2.37 2.03 4.06
N ALA A 170 3.70 1.98 4.15
CA ALA A 170 4.37 1.24 5.21
C ALA A 170 4.22 1.94 6.58
N PRO A 171 4.11 1.19 7.69
CA PRO A 171 4.25 1.77 9.02
C PRO A 171 5.63 2.40 9.19
N THR A 172 5.72 3.48 9.97
CA THR A 172 7.00 4.11 10.32
C THR A 172 7.93 3.09 10.99
N SER A 173 9.14 2.93 10.44
CA SER A 173 10.15 2.05 11.02
C SER A 173 10.69 2.64 12.33
N PRO A 174 10.85 1.82 13.39
CA PRO A 174 11.52 2.26 14.62
C PRO A 174 12.98 2.63 14.35
N LEU A 175 13.45 3.72 14.96
CA LEU A 175 14.85 4.18 14.84
C LEU A 175 15.87 3.07 15.15
N ALA A 176 15.55 2.17 16.08
CA ALA A 176 16.41 1.04 16.43
C ALA A 176 16.63 0.06 15.25
N ILE A 177 15.60 -0.18 14.43
CA ILE A 177 15.73 -1.02 13.24
C ILE A 177 16.54 -0.28 12.19
N ASP A 178 16.27 1.01 11.95
CA ASP A 178 16.99 1.81 10.95
C ASP A 178 18.50 1.85 11.24
N LEU A 179 18.86 2.05 12.51
CA LEU A 179 20.26 2.01 12.95
C LEU A 179 20.85 0.61 12.83
N ALA A 180 20.11 -0.45 13.19
CA ALA A 180 20.58 -1.82 13.05
C ALA A 180 20.86 -2.19 11.58
N VAL A 181 19.98 -1.79 10.65
CA VAL A 181 20.15 -2.02 9.21
C VAL A 181 21.38 -1.28 8.68
N ARG A 182 21.56 0.00 9.04
CA ARG A 182 22.76 0.77 8.67
C ARG A 182 24.04 0.11 9.17
N GLN A 183 24.07 -0.28 10.44
CA GLN A 183 25.22 -0.96 11.04
C GLN A 183 25.53 -2.32 10.42
N ILE A 184 24.50 -3.06 9.95
CA ILE A 184 24.67 -4.32 9.22
C ILE A 184 25.35 -4.06 7.87
N VAL A 185 24.86 -3.07 7.13
CA VAL A 185 25.38 -2.68 5.81
C VAL A 185 26.82 -2.16 5.93
N ASP A 186 27.13 -1.41 6.98
CA ASP A 186 28.46 -0.86 7.25
C ASP A 186 29.43 -1.89 7.87
N GLY A 187 28.97 -3.10 8.20
CA GLY A 187 29.78 -4.15 8.83
C GLY A 187 30.18 -3.88 10.29
N SER A 188 29.56 -2.90 10.95
CA SER A 188 29.84 -2.52 12.35
C SER A 188 28.82 -3.05 13.36
N GLY A 189 27.76 -3.70 12.89
CA GLY A 189 26.59 -4.12 13.67
C GLY A 189 26.72 -5.36 14.54
N LEU A 190 27.67 -5.38 15.48
CA LEU A 190 27.85 -6.50 16.43
C LEU A 190 26.61 -6.81 17.28
N ALA A 191 25.76 -5.80 17.54
CA ALA A 191 24.52 -5.95 18.30
C ALA A 191 23.25 -5.99 17.42
N SER A 192 23.38 -5.84 16.11
CA SER A 192 22.23 -5.72 15.21
C SER A 192 21.38 -7.00 15.17
N SER A 193 22.01 -8.18 15.28
CA SER A 193 21.29 -9.47 15.37
C SER A 193 20.39 -9.54 16.61
N LYS A 194 20.84 -9.02 17.76
CA LYS A 194 20.04 -8.93 18.99
C LYS A 194 18.86 -7.96 18.85
N VAL A 195 19.08 -6.82 18.21
CA VAL A 195 18.01 -5.85 17.95
C VAL A 195 16.97 -6.47 17.01
N LEU A 196 17.39 -7.01 15.86
CA LEU A 196 16.49 -7.63 14.90
C LEU A 196 15.69 -8.80 15.51
N SER A 197 16.33 -9.66 16.30
CA SER A 197 15.64 -10.75 17.00
C SER A 197 14.64 -10.24 18.04
N ALA A 198 14.93 -9.17 18.78
CA ALA A 198 13.97 -8.55 19.70
C ALA A 198 12.70 -8.04 18.98
N TYR A 199 12.83 -7.53 17.75
CA TYR A 199 11.69 -7.15 16.90
C TYR A 199 11.00 -8.33 16.21
N GLY A 200 11.41 -9.57 16.50
CA GLY A 200 10.84 -10.80 15.97
C GLY A 200 11.27 -11.08 14.52
N ILE A 201 12.35 -10.46 14.03
CA ILE A 201 12.88 -10.67 12.69
C ILE A 201 13.77 -11.91 12.73
N LYS A 202 13.38 -12.94 11.97
CA LYS A 202 14.07 -14.24 11.94
C LYS A 202 15.02 -14.37 10.75
N TYR A 203 14.70 -13.69 9.66
CA TYR A 203 15.48 -13.73 8.43
C TYR A 203 15.81 -12.33 7.93
N VAL A 204 16.98 -12.21 7.31
CA VAL A 204 17.39 -11.07 6.48
C VAL A 204 17.54 -11.59 5.07
N PHE A 205 16.81 -11.03 4.13
CA PHE A 205 16.86 -11.36 2.71
C PHE A 205 17.38 -10.15 1.94
N MET A 206 18.44 -10.34 1.16
CA MET A 206 18.94 -9.32 0.26
C MET A 206 18.63 -9.75 -1.18
N LYS A 207 17.92 -8.89 -1.92
CA LYS A 207 17.46 -9.15 -3.28
C LYS A 207 18.53 -8.77 -4.31
N ASN A 208 18.67 -9.58 -5.36
CA ASN A 208 19.53 -9.27 -6.50
C ASN A 208 19.03 -8.06 -7.31
N PRO A 209 19.94 -7.22 -7.87
CA PRO A 209 21.41 -7.34 -7.86
C PRO A 209 22.05 -6.91 -6.52
N ILE A 210 23.04 -7.68 -6.05
CA ILE A 210 23.71 -7.48 -4.76
C ILE A 210 25.17 -7.06 -4.94
N ASP A 211 25.62 -6.05 -4.19
CA ASP A 211 27.05 -5.76 -4.05
C ASP A 211 27.73 -6.78 -3.12
N LYS A 212 28.83 -7.36 -3.60
CA LYS A 212 29.64 -8.33 -2.85
C LYS A 212 30.16 -7.72 -1.54
N GLN A 213 30.41 -6.42 -1.48
CA GLN A 213 30.84 -5.75 -0.25
C GLN A 213 29.83 -5.94 0.88
N PHE A 214 28.53 -5.77 0.60
CA PHE A 214 27.49 -5.94 1.62
C PHE A 214 27.35 -7.40 2.05
N VAL A 215 27.52 -8.36 1.13
CA VAL A 215 27.51 -9.78 1.46
C VAL A 215 28.63 -10.12 2.44
N HIS A 216 29.85 -9.64 2.16
CA HIS A 216 31.00 -9.85 3.04
C HIS A 216 30.82 -9.18 4.40
N ALA A 217 30.22 -7.98 4.44
CA ALA A 217 29.88 -7.31 5.70
C ALA A 217 28.95 -8.18 6.56
N ILE A 218 27.85 -8.68 5.99
CA ILE A 218 26.89 -9.51 6.74
C ILE A 218 27.51 -10.85 7.17
N ASP A 219 28.27 -11.51 6.30
CA ASP A 219 28.93 -12.78 6.63
C ASP A 219 30.01 -12.61 7.72
N GLY A 220 30.63 -11.44 7.80
CA GLY A 220 31.63 -11.10 8.82
C GLY A 220 31.02 -10.72 10.18
N LEU A 221 29.72 -10.42 10.23
CA LEU A 221 29.02 -10.06 11.45
C LEU A 221 28.62 -11.30 12.25
N GLY A 222 28.90 -11.26 13.56
CA GLY A 222 28.40 -12.26 14.50
C GLY A 222 26.87 -12.24 14.62
N GLY A 223 26.24 -13.41 14.69
CA GLY A 223 24.79 -13.54 14.87
C GLY A 223 23.96 -13.52 13.59
N PHE A 224 24.60 -13.66 12.42
CA PHE A 224 23.93 -13.96 11.15
C PHE A 224 24.51 -15.25 10.56
N VAL A 225 23.63 -16.20 10.23
CA VAL A 225 24.04 -17.47 9.64
C VAL A 225 23.42 -17.58 8.26
N ARG A 226 24.24 -17.71 7.22
CA ARG A 226 23.74 -17.90 5.85
C ARG A 226 22.86 -19.15 5.79
N ASN A 227 21.63 -18.97 5.35
CA ASN A 227 20.61 -20.02 5.28
C ASN A 227 20.37 -20.49 3.84
N SER A 228 20.42 -19.56 2.86
CA SER A 228 20.25 -19.90 1.44
C SER A 228 20.89 -18.82 0.55
N ALA A 229 21.30 -19.23 -0.65
CA ALA A 229 21.72 -18.33 -1.73
C ALA A 229 21.11 -18.85 -3.03
N THR A 230 20.32 -18.02 -3.70
CA THR A 230 19.56 -18.35 -4.91
C THR A 230 19.71 -17.23 -5.95
N ASP A 231 19.22 -17.46 -7.16
CA ASP A 231 19.21 -16.43 -8.22
C ASP A 231 18.38 -15.20 -7.83
N ALA A 232 17.41 -15.35 -6.91
CA ALA A 232 16.63 -14.24 -6.38
C ALA A 232 17.40 -13.38 -5.34
N GLY A 233 18.41 -13.97 -4.67
CA GLY A 233 19.18 -13.30 -3.63
C GLY A 233 19.67 -14.23 -2.52
N ILE A 234 20.18 -13.64 -1.44
CA ILE A 234 20.80 -14.33 -0.29
C ILE A 234 19.96 -14.14 0.96
N VAL A 235 19.78 -15.22 1.73
CA VAL A 235 19.04 -15.24 3.00
C VAL A 235 19.98 -15.60 4.14
N TRP A 236 19.99 -14.76 5.18
CA TRP A 236 20.63 -15.04 6.48
C TRP A 236 19.56 -15.27 7.54
N ARG A 237 19.78 -16.25 8.41
CA ARG A 237 19.03 -16.45 9.65
C ARG A 237 19.66 -15.60 10.74
N VAL A 238 18.84 -14.82 11.43
CA VAL A 238 19.24 -14.03 12.60
C VAL A 238 19.36 -14.97 13.79
N ASP A 239 20.47 -14.87 14.52
CA ASP A 239 20.66 -15.60 15.76
C ASP A 239 19.92 -14.91 16.91
N GLY A 240 19.29 -15.70 17.77
CA GLY A 240 18.43 -15.22 18.85
C GLY A 240 17.01 -15.79 18.83
N VAL A 241 16.23 -15.40 19.84
CA VAL A 241 14.83 -15.84 20.00
C VAL A 241 13.91 -14.85 19.26
N SER A 242 13.76 -15.05 17.95
CA SER A 242 12.96 -14.17 17.08
C SER A 242 11.48 -14.55 16.97
N GLU A 243 10.95 -15.32 17.93
CA GLU A 243 9.53 -15.66 17.93
C GLU A 243 8.68 -14.42 18.29
N ARG A 244 7.45 -14.36 17.78
CA ARG A 244 6.58 -13.19 17.97
C ARG A 244 6.28 -12.90 19.45
N LEU A 245 6.20 -13.95 20.27
CA LEU A 245 6.05 -13.85 21.70
C LEU A 245 7.23 -14.54 22.38
N VAL A 246 7.92 -13.83 23.26
CA VAL A 246 9.09 -14.34 23.98
C VAL A 246 8.81 -14.28 25.47
N PHE A 247 8.89 -15.44 26.13
CA PHE A 247 8.84 -15.53 27.58
C PHE A 247 10.25 -15.48 28.14
N THR A 248 10.52 -14.51 29.00
CA THR A 248 11.77 -14.41 29.76
C THR A 248 11.47 -14.74 31.21
N SER A 249 12.01 -15.87 31.67
CA SER A 249 11.90 -16.29 33.06
C SER A 249 12.69 -15.37 34.01
N ALA A 250 12.38 -15.42 35.30
CA ALA A 250 13.12 -14.68 36.32
C ALA A 250 14.63 -14.98 36.36
N SER A 251 15.07 -16.14 35.84
CA SER A 251 16.48 -16.52 35.70
C SER A 251 17.16 -15.95 34.44
N GLY A 252 16.45 -15.16 33.63
CA GLY A 252 16.96 -14.54 32.41
C GLY A 252 16.98 -15.46 31.18
N LYS A 253 16.47 -16.70 31.28
CA LYS A 253 16.32 -17.58 30.13
C LYS A 253 15.09 -17.16 29.31
N SER A 254 15.32 -16.82 28.04
CA SER A 254 14.28 -16.48 27.06
C SER A 254 13.89 -17.70 26.23
N THR A 255 12.58 -17.93 26.08
CA THR A 255 11.99 -19.00 25.28
C THR A 255 10.90 -18.43 24.38
N GLY A 256 10.97 -18.76 23.09
CA GLY A 256 9.95 -18.35 22.13
C GLY A 256 8.67 -19.16 22.29
N ILE A 257 7.53 -18.49 22.25
CA ILE A 257 6.21 -19.10 22.24
C ILE A 257 5.57 -18.80 20.88
N LEU A 258 5.09 -19.83 20.21
CA LEU A 258 4.38 -19.68 18.94
C LEU A 258 3.10 -18.86 19.18
N ALA A 259 2.99 -17.72 18.50
CA ALA A 259 1.86 -16.82 18.61
C ALA A 259 1.27 -16.49 17.24
N ASP A 260 0.04 -16.95 17.04
CA ASP A 260 -0.76 -16.82 15.84
C ASP A 260 -1.21 -15.36 15.62
N PRO A 261 -1.22 -14.84 14.37
CA PRO A 261 -1.46 -13.42 14.07
C PRO A 261 -2.72 -12.83 14.70
N LYS A 262 -3.81 -13.61 14.77
CA LYS A 262 -5.15 -13.17 15.23
C LYS A 262 -5.37 -13.27 16.74
N GLY A 263 -4.36 -13.71 17.48
CA GLY A 263 -4.45 -13.97 18.92
C GLY A 263 -4.16 -15.44 19.22
N THR A 264 -3.71 -15.71 20.44
CA THR A 264 -3.26 -17.05 20.82
C THR A 264 -3.61 -17.31 22.26
N ARG A 265 -4.13 -18.52 22.51
CA ARG A 265 -4.22 -19.09 23.85
C ARG A 265 -3.04 -20.02 24.03
N THR A 266 -2.19 -19.72 24.98
CA THR A 266 -0.99 -20.51 25.24
C THR A 266 -0.62 -20.45 26.71
N PHE A 267 0.31 -21.29 27.10
CA PHE A 267 0.66 -21.53 28.50
C PHE A 267 1.94 -20.78 28.86
N SER A 268 1.92 -20.04 29.97
CA SER A 268 3.13 -19.46 30.56
C SER A 268 3.81 -20.50 31.46
N PRO A 269 5.09 -20.84 31.22
CA PRO A 269 5.83 -21.81 32.04
C PRO A 269 6.04 -21.39 33.50
N GLY A 270 5.90 -20.10 33.82
CA GLY A 270 6.32 -19.54 35.11
C GLY A 270 6.03 -18.06 35.27
N ALA A 271 6.46 -17.53 36.42
CA ALA A 271 6.56 -16.09 36.64
C ALA A 271 7.71 -15.51 35.81
N GLY A 272 7.47 -14.40 35.13
CA GLY A 272 8.43 -13.81 34.20
C GLY A 272 7.85 -12.64 33.41
N ILE A 273 8.52 -12.29 32.32
CA ILE A 273 8.13 -11.19 31.43
C ILE A 273 7.82 -11.79 30.07
N LEU A 274 6.63 -11.51 29.54
CA LEU A 274 6.25 -11.78 28.16
C LEU A 274 6.54 -10.54 27.32
N SER A 275 7.50 -10.63 26.42
CA SER A 275 7.78 -9.59 25.42
C SER A 275 7.08 -9.95 24.12
N LEU A 276 6.30 -9.01 23.60
CA LEU A 276 5.60 -9.16 22.32
C LEU A 276 6.34 -8.31 21.28
N ALA A 277 6.81 -8.97 20.22
CA ALA A 277 7.50 -8.34 19.11
C ALA A 277 6.51 -7.62 18.17
N GLU A 278 5.71 -6.69 18.69
CA GLU A 278 4.78 -5.85 17.93
C GLU A 278 4.92 -4.39 18.34
N HIS A 279 4.38 -3.49 17.53
CA HIS A 279 4.35 -2.08 17.91
C HIS A 279 3.56 -1.91 19.22
N PHE A 280 4.06 -1.04 20.11
CA PHE A 280 3.36 -0.74 21.34
C PHE A 280 2.06 0.01 21.05
N ASP A 281 0.94 -0.69 21.18
CA ASP A 281 -0.40 -0.13 21.02
C ASP A 281 -1.25 -0.44 22.26
N ALA A 282 -2.17 0.47 22.60
CA ALA A 282 -3.16 0.29 23.66
C ALA A 282 -4.02 -0.96 23.43
N SER A 283 -4.32 -1.28 22.17
CA SER A 283 -5.19 -2.38 21.74
C SER A 283 -4.66 -3.79 22.03
N TRP A 284 -3.36 -3.96 22.28
CA TRP A 284 -2.78 -5.25 22.68
C TRP A 284 -3.06 -5.53 24.15
N GLU A 285 -3.72 -6.66 24.42
CA GLU A 285 -4.05 -7.11 25.76
C GLU A 285 -3.70 -8.59 25.93
N ILE A 286 -3.13 -8.91 27.10
CA ILE A 286 -2.97 -10.28 27.57
C ILE A 286 -3.89 -10.45 28.77
N ILE A 287 -4.79 -11.44 28.68
CA ILE A 287 -5.71 -11.81 29.74
C ILE A 287 -5.24 -13.15 30.31
N GLN A 288 -4.98 -13.19 31.61
CA GLN A 288 -4.65 -14.39 32.35
C GLN A 288 -5.60 -14.52 33.54
N ASP A 289 -6.22 -15.69 33.70
CA ASP A 289 -7.19 -15.96 34.78
C ASP A 289 -8.30 -14.90 34.90
N GLY A 290 -8.75 -14.36 33.76
CA GLY A 290 -9.78 -13.32 33.69
C GLY A 290 -9.31 -11.90 34.06
N LYS A 291 -8.02 -11.69 34.35
CA LYS A 291 -7.43 -10.37 34.64
C LYS A 291 -6.52 -9.93 33.52
N LYS A 292 -6.58 -8.63 33.18
CA LYS A 292 -5.64 -8.00 32.23
C LYS A 292 -4.29 -7.82 32.90
N LEU A 293 -3.22 -8.26 32.24
CA LEU A 293 -1.86 -8.09 32.75
C LEU A 293 -1.38 -6.64 32.56
N PRO A 294 -0.57 -6.11 33.49
CA PRO A 294 0.01 -4.80 33.34
C PRO A 294 1.01 -4.79 32.18
N LYS A 295 0.84 -3.79 31.29
CA LYS A 295 1.67 -3.59 30.10
C LYS A 295 2.68 -2.47 30.35
N LYS A 296 3.94 -2.67 29.95
CA LYS A 296 5.02 -1.68 29.98
C LYS A 296 5.77 -1.67 28.65
N GLN A 297 6.52 -0.60 28.38
CA GLN A 297 7.46 -0.55 27.26
C GLN A 297 8.83 -1.01 27.73
N ASN A 298 9.55 -1.70 26.85
CA ASN A 298 10.93 -2.07 27.07
C ASN A 298 11.92 -1.07 26.45
N GLU A 299 13.23 -1.37 26.56
CA GLU A 299 14.31 -0.56 26.01
C GLU A 299 14.17 -0.30 24.49
N TYR A 300 13.55 -1.23 23.77
CA TYR A 300 13.29 -1.14 22.33
C TYR A 300 11.90 -0.57 21.99
N GLY A 301 11.12 -0.12 22.98
CA GLY A 301 9.76 0.41 22.78
C GLY A 301 8.72 -0.67 22.45
N LEU A 302 9.01 -1.94 22.72
CA LEU A 302 8.11 -3.07 22.52
C LEU A 302 7.24 -3.31 23.78
N PRO A 303 6.02 -3.82 23.63
CA PRO A 303 5.14 -4.17 24.75
C PRO A 303 5.64 -5.39 25.53
N GLU A 304 5.80 -5.20 26.83
CA GLU A 304 6.10 -6.24 27.82
C GLU A 304 4.98 -6.38 28.84
N PHE A 305 4.69 -7.62 29.22
CA PHE A 305 3.65 -7.98 30.18
C PHE A 305 4.27 -8.78 31.32
N ALA A 306 4.05 -8.34 32.55
CA ALA A 306 4.53 -9.06 33.73
C ALA A 306 3.55 -10.21 34.06
N VAL A 307 4.05 -11.44 34.01
CA VAL A 307 3.33 -12.65 34.39
C VAL A 307 3.74 -13.06 35.79
N THR A 308 2.79 -13.12 36.71
CA THR A 308 3.05 -13.50 38.11
C THR A 308 2.80 -14.97 38.39
N ASN A 309 1.87 -15.60 37.67
CA ASN A 309 1.46 -16.98 37.91
C ASN A 309 1.71 -17.86 36.69
N VAL A 310 1.94 -19.15 36.93
CA VAL A 310 1.85 -20.19 35.90
C VAL A 310 0.40 -20.31 35.47
N GLY A 311 0.12 -20.40 34.18
CA GLY A 311 -1.24 -20.58 33.69
C GLY A 311 -1.43 -20.27 32.21
N GLU A 312 -2.65 -20.48 31.73
CA GLU A 312 -3.04 -20.11 30.38
C GLU A 312 -3.29 -18.61 30.29
N PHE A 313 -2.81 -18.00 29.22
CA PHE A 313 -3.13 -16.63 28.88
C PHE A 313 -3.65 -16.55 27.46
N SER A 314 -4.51 -15.55 27.22
CA SER A 314 -5.06 -15.22 25.92
C SER A 314 -4.48 -13.88 25.47
N LEU A 315 -3.69 -13.90 24.40
CA LEU A 315 -3.26 -12.72 23.68
C LEU A 315 -4.35 -12.30 22.70
N THR A 316 -4.83 -11.06 22.82
CA THR A 316 -5.85 -10.50 21.94
C THR A 316 -5.49 -9.08 21.52
N HIS A 317 -5.90 -8.71 20.31
CA HIS A 317 -5.82 -7.34 19.80
C HIS A 317 -7.22 -6.77 19.61
N ASP A 318 -7.52 -5.65 20.24
CA ASP A 318 -8.78 -4.96 20.03
C ASP A 318 -8.81 -4.24 18.67
N GLY A 319 -9.55 -4.80 17.71
CA GLY A 319 -9.74 -4.22 16.38
C GLY A 319 -11.04 -3.43 16.22
N THR A 320 -11.73 -3.05 17.30
CA THR A 320 -13.10 -2.52 17.24
C THR A 320 -13.21 -1.22 16.45
N ALA A 321 -12.27 -0.29 16.61
CA ALA A 321 -12.24 0.95 15.83
C ALA A 321 -12.14 0.69 14.32
N ARG A 322 -11.21 -0.19 13.91
CA ARG A 322 -11.04 -0.57 12.49
C ARG A 322 -12.31 -1.21 11.93
N ARG A 323 -12.94 -2.12 12.67
CA ARG A 323 -14.21 -2.75 12.27
C ARG A 323 -15.33 -1.71 12.12
N GLY A 324 -15.43 -0.76 13.05
CA GLY A 324 -16.38 0.34 12.97
C GLY A 324 -16.18 1.21 11.73
N MET A 325 -14.93 1.56 11.41
CA MET A 325 -14.61 2.38 10.25
C MET A 325 -14.86 1.65 8.92
N LEU A 326 -14.58 0.34 8.84
CA LEU A 326 -14.93 -0.48 7.68
C LEU A 326 -16.44 -0.62 7.50
N ALA A 327 -17.20 -0.73 8.59
CA ALA A 327 -18.66 -0.75 8.54
C ALA A 327 -19.22 0.59 8.03
N LEU A 328 -18.68 1.70 8.52
CA LEU A 328 -19.03 3.04 8.03
C LEU A 328 -18.70 3.22 6.54
N GLN A 329 -17.51 2.80 6.11
CA GLN A 329 -17.13 2.84 4.69
C GLN A 329 -18.10 2.01 3.83
N SER A 330 -18.47 0.82 4.29
CA SER A 330 -19.43 -0.05 3.59
C SER A 330 -20.82 0.60 3.48
N LEU A 331 -21.27 1.28 4.53
CA LEU A 331 -22.52 2.05 4.54
C LEU A 331 -22.48 3.22 3.54
N ILE A 332 -21.37 3.95 3.47
CA ILE A 332 -21.22 5.08 2.52
C ILE A 332 -21.26 4.55 1.08
N VAL A 333 -20.52 3.49 0.78
CA VAL A 333 -20.51 2.88 -0.56
C VAL A 333 -21.91 2.40 -0.93
N MET A 334 -22.61 1.72 -0.02
CA MET A 334 -24.01 1.32 -0.23
C MET A 334 -24.91 2.54 -0.49
N GLY A 335 -24.76 3.61 0.28
CA GLY A 335 -25.52 4.85 0.09
C GLY A 335 -25.28 5.49 -1.28
N VAL A 336 -24.04 5.51 -1.76
CA VAL A 336 -23.69 6.00 -3.10
C VAL A 336 -24.32 5.10 -4.17
N VAL A 337 -24.25 3.78 -4.04
CA VAL A 337 -24.88 2.85 -4.98
C VAL A 337 -26.38 3.08 -5.05
N VAL A 338 -27.06 3.19 -3.90
CA VAL A 338 -28.50 3.45 -3.84
C VAL A 338 -28.86 4.78 -4.47
N MET A 339 -28.11 5.86 -4.17
CA MET A 339 -28.35 7.18 -4.78
C MET A 339 -28.04 7.22 -6.28
N ALA A 340 -27.11 6.38 -6.74
CA ALA A 340 -26.80 6.23 -8.16
C ALA A 340 -27.81 5.34 -8.91
N THR A 341 -28.64 4.56 -8.21
CA THR A 341 -29.70 3.81 -8.87
C THR A 341 -30.75 4.76 -9.45
N PRO A 342 -31.18 4.54 -10.71
CA PRO A 342 -32.17 5.41 -11.33
C PRO A 342 -33.46 5.37 -10.52
N ALA A 343 -33.95 6.56 -10.15
CA ALA A 343 -35.24 6.68 -9.49
C ALA A 343 -36.34 6.12 -10.40
N ARG A 344 -37.17 5.24 -9.84
CA ARG A 344 -38.36 4.72 -10.53
C ARG A 344 -39.22 5.91 -10.99
N ARG A 345 -39.38 6.07 -12.31
CA ARG A 345 -40.27 7.08 -12.89
C ARG A 345 -41.66 6.94 -12.28
N ARG A 346 -42.25 8.07 -11.88
CA ARG A 346 -43.63 8.10 -11.38
C ARG A 346 -44.57 7.76 -12.55
N ARG A 347 -45.65 7.02 -12.27
CA ARG A 347 -46.69 6.70 -13.28
C ARG A 347 -47.24 7.93 -14.00
N SER A 348 -47.20 9.10 -13.36
CA SER A 348 -47.61 10.39 -13.93
C SER A 348 -46.69 10.94 -15.01
N GLU A 349 -45.47 10.41 -15.15
CA GLU A 349 -44.46 10.87 -16.12
C GLU A 349 -44.30 9.90 -17.30
N MET A 350 -45.07 8.82 -17.34
CA MET A 350 -45.06 7.84 -18.42
C MET A 350 -46.03 8.25 -19.53
N SER A 351 -45.60 8.09 -20.79
CA SER A 351 -46.48 8.29 -21.95
C SER A 351 -47.65 7.30 -21.90
N VAL A 352 -48.82 7.70 -22.42
CA VAL A 352 -50.00 6.83 -22.50
C VAL A 352 -49.72 5.56 -23.33
N GLU A 353 -48.75 5.62 -24.27
CA GLU A 353 -48.31 4.49 -25.10
C GLU A 353 -47.43 3.48 -24.36
N GLU A 354 -46.84 3.86 -23.22
CA GLU A 354 -46.05 2.95 -22.36
C GLU A 354 -46.89 2.29 -21.26
N LEU A 355 -48.18 2.66 -21.15
CA LEU A 355 -49.11 2.22 -20.09
C LEU A 355 -50.10 1.12 -20.53
N THR A 356 -50.07 0.71 -21.80
CA THR A 356 -50.82 -0.42 -22.39
C THR A 356 -49.97 -1.68 -22.44
#